data_AF-A0AA37QM53-F1
#
_entry.id   AF-A0AA37QM53-F1
#
_cell.length_a   1.000
_cell.length_b   1.000
_cell.length_c   1.000
_cell.angle_alpha   90.00
_cell.angle_beta   90.00
_cell.angle_gamma   90.00
#
_symmetry.space_group_name_H-M   'P 1'
#
loop_
_entity.id
_entity.type
_entity.pdbx_description
1 polymer ?
#
loop_
_entity_poly.entity_id
_entity_poly.type
_entity_poly.pdbx_seq_one_letter_code
_entity_poly.pdbx_strand_id
1 'polypeptide(L)'
;MAMTGGRRPSGLPWTVIMCLLCGGLLPRPASACSLVDVQRSVAEAAGVAQAWWIASAALAIAIVVADIRRRRFSLLLVAASLLVVFHPAWWVRPDYLPDCSFPIVDASRFVFAVLCAMVCYQLVRAWRARRSAR
;
A
#
# COMPACT_ATOMS: atom_id res chain seq x y z
N MET A 1 35.73 -20.13 26.60
CA MET A 1 35.07 -18.82 26.36
C MET A 1 35.07 -18.57 24.85
N ALA A 2 33.92 -18.73 24.19
CA ALA A 2 33.74 -18.31 22.80
C ALA A 2 32.32 -17.79 22.65
N MET A 3 32.22 -16.56 22.16
CA MET A 3 31.04 -15.69 22.24
C MET A 3 29.85 -16.23 21.44
N THR A 4 28.73 -16.44 22.13
CA THR A 4 27.42 -16.65 21.52
C THR A 4 26.95 -15.34 20.89
N GLY A 5 27.24 -15.16 19.60
CA GLY A 5 26.71 -14.06 18.80
C GLY A 5 25.19 -14.17 18.68
N GLY A 6 24.48 -13.58 19.64
CA GLY A 6 23.03 -13.46 19.64
C GLY A 6 22.54 -12.72 18.39
N ARG A 7 22.02 -13.46 17.41
CA ARG A 7 21.22 -12.89 16.32
C ARG A 7 20.01 -12.21 16.94
N ARG A 8 20.07 -10.88 17.07
CA ARG A 8 18.89 -10.06 17.37
C ARG A 8 17.79 -10.43 16.38
N PRO A 9 16.60 -10.87 16.83
CA PRO A 9 15.46 -10.95 15.94
C PRO A 9 15.18 -9.51 15.49
N SER A 10 15.36 -9.25 14.20
CA SER A 10 15.01 -7.99 13.56
C SER A 10 13.50 -7.80 13.70
N GLY A 11 13.07 -7.14 14.77
CA GLY A 11 11.66 -6.88 15.13
C GLY A 11 10.96 -5.83 14.28
N LEU A 12 11.59 -5.39 13.18
CA LEU A 12 11.11 -4.32 12.32
C LEU A 12 10.04 -4.67 11.26
N PRO A 13 9.83 -5.94 10.80
CA PRO A 13 8.90 -6.15 9.69
C PRO A 13 7.43 -6.15 10.15
N TRP A 14 7.14 -6.51 11.40
CA TRP A 14 5.76 -6.65 11.87
C TRP A 14 5.09 -5.30 12.14
N THR A 15 5.81 -4.35 12.74
CA THR A 15 5.27 -3.02 13.02
C THR A 15 4.91 -2.26 11.74
N VAL A 16 5.72 -2.39 10.68
CA VAL A 16 5.43 -1.80 9.37
C VAL A 16 4.20 -2.44 8.72
N ILE A 17 4.07 -3.77 8.79
CA ILE A 17 2.89 -4.50 8.27
C ILE A 17 1.62 -4.11 9.03
N MET A 18 1.67 -3.99 10.36
CA MET A 18 0.53 -3.57 11.18
C MET A 18 0.14 -2.11 10.93
N CYS A 19 1.10 -1.18 10.82
CA CYS A 19 0.78 0.21 10.50
C CYS A 19 0.17 0.37 9.10
N LEU A 20 0.63 -0.41 8.11
CA LEU A 20 0.09 -0.40 6.75
C LEU A 20 -1.30 -1.05 6.65
N LEU A 21 -1.56 -2.12 7.41
CA LEU A 21 -2.88 -2.74 7.50
C LEU A 21 -3.88 -1.87 8.26
N CYS A 22 -3.45 -1.18 9.32
CA CYS A 22 -4.30 -0.26 10.09
C CYS A 22 -4.65 1.02 9.31
N GLY A 23 -3.81 1.47 8.37
CA GLY A 23 -4.16 2.58 7.48
C GLY A 23 -5.40 2.29 6.62
N GLY A 24 -5.61 1.02 6.24
CA GLY A 24 -6.81 0.58 5.49
C GLY A 24 -8.13 0.72 6.24
N LEU A 25 -8.09 0.95 7.57
CA LEU A 25 -9.25 1.12 8.44
C LEU A 25 -9.58 2.59 8.72
N LEU A 26 -8.92 3.55 8.04
CA LEU A 26 -9.27 4.97 8.15
C LEU A 26 -10.78 5.15 7.89
N PRO A 27 -11.54 5.61 8.90
CA PRO A 27 -12.99 5.61 8.87
C PRO A 27 -13.47 6.39 7.66
N ARG A 28 -14.48 5.85 6.97
CA ARG A 28 -15.33 6.66 6.08
C ARG A 28 -15.87 7.79 6.96
N PRO A 29 -15.57 9.07 6.69
CA PRO A 29 -16.29 10.12 7.38
C PRO A 29 -17.76 9.95 6.99
N ALA A 30 -18.59 9.46 7.91
CA ALA A 30 -20.04 9.40 7.73
C ALA A 30 -20.63 10.80 7.49
N SER A 31 -19.84 11.86 7.74
CA SER A 31 -20.12 13.25 7.37
C SER A 31 -20.00 13.56 5.87
N ALA A 32 -19.53 12.63 5.03
CA ALA A 32 -19.42 12.83 3.58
C ALA A 32 -20.78 12.72 2.84
N CYS A 33 -21.84 12.23 3.49
CA CYS A 33 -23.20 12.26 2.95
C CYS A 33 -23.87 13.64 3.08
N SER A 34 -23.11 14.74 3.03
CA SER A 34 -23.71 16.07 3.04
C SER A 34 -24.05 16.49 1.61
N LEU A 35 -25.31 16.26 1.20
CA LEU A 35 -25.86 16.76 -0.07
C LEU A 35 -25.83 18.31 -0.16
N VAL A 36 -25.55 18.98 0.95
CA VAL A 36 -25.49 20.45 1.05
C VAL A 36 -24.27 21.01 0.32
N ASP A 37 -23.17 20.26 0.21
CA ASP A 37 -21.94 20.73 -0.46
C ASP A 37 -21.19 19.58 -1.16
N VAL A 38 -21.77 19.09 -2.25
CA VAL A 38 -21.22 18.01 -3.08
C VAL A 38 -19.83 18.37 -3.62
N GLN A 39 -19.60 19.64 -3.98
CA GLN A 39 -18.33 20.09 -4.55
C GLN A 39 -17.18 19.94 -3.55
N ARG A 40 -17.42 20.33 -2.30
CA ARG A 40 -16.43 20.13 -1.23
C ARG A 40 -16.15 18.66 -0.98
N SER A 41 -17.19 17.81 -0.93
CA SER A 41 -16.99 16.37 -0.73
C SER A 41 -16.20 15.71 -1.86
N VAL A 42 -16.42 16.13 -3.11
CA VAL A 42 -15.64 15.70 -4.28
C VAL A 42 -14.17 16.13 -4.17
N ALA A 43 -13.90 17.37 -3.78
CA ALA A 43 -12.54 17.87 -3.58
C ALA A 43 -11.80 17.12 -2.45
N GLU A 44 -12.47 16.87 -1.33
CA GLU A 44 -11.93 16.09 -0.22
C GLU A 44 -11.65 14.64 -0.65
N ALA A 45 -12.55 14.01 -1.41
CA ALA A 45 -12.34 12.66 -1.93
C ALA A 45 -11.14 12.56 -2.88
N ALA A 46 -10.95 13.55 -3.75
CA ALA A 46 -9.76 13.65 -4.60
C ALA A 46 -8.48 13.78 -3.76
N GLY A 47 -8.50 14.59 -2.71
CA GLY A 47 -7.38 14.71 -1.76
C GLY A 47 -7.04 13.40 -1.06
N VAL A 48 -8.05 12.64 -0.63
CA VAL A 48 -7.88 11.31 -0.02
C VAL A 48 -7.31 10.31 -1.03
N ALA A 49 -7.80 10.29 -2.27
CA ALA A 49 -7.25 9.44 -3.33
C ALA A 49 -5.77 9.75 -3.61
N GLN A 50 -5.38 11.03 -3.57
CA GLN A 50 -3.99 11.45 -3.71
C GLN A 50 -3.12 10.96 -2.54
N ALA A 51 -3.63 11.00 -1.30
CA ALA A 51 -2.93 10.44 -0.15
C ALA A 51 -2.69 8.93 -0.29
N TRP A 52 -3.69 8.19 -0.80
CA TRP A 52 -3.55 6.76 -1.11
C TRP A 52 -2.54 6.48 -2.22
N TRP A 53 -2.47 7.36 -3.24
CA TRP A 53 -1.43 7.26 -4.25
C TRP A 53 -0.03 7.43 -3.66
N ILE A 54 0.18 8.43 -2.78
CA ILE A 54 1.48 8.64 -2.11
C ILE A 54 1.87 7.40 -1.29
N ALA A 55 0.92 6.85 -0.52
CA ALA A 55 1.15 5.63 0.26
C ALA A 55 1.50 4.43 -0.63
N SER A 56 0.82 4.26 -1.75
CA SER A 56 1.10 3.24 -2.76
C SER A 56 2.48 3.42 -3.39
N ALA A 57 2.86 4.65 -3.73
CA ALA A 57 4.17 4.98 -4.28
C ALA A 57 5.30 4.60 -3.30
N ALA A 58 5.13 4.88 -2.01
CA ALA A 58 6.09 4.50 -0.97
C ALA A 58 6.28 2.97 -0.90
N LEU A 59 5.20 2.18 -1.01
CA LEU A 59 5.28 0.71 -1.05
C LEU A 59 5.98 0.20 -2.31
N ALA A 60 5.66 0.75 -3.47
CA ALA A 60 6.33 0.35 -4.71
C ALA A 60 7.83 0.67 -4.68
N ILE A 61 8.23 1.82 -4.13
CA ILE A 61 9.65 2.15 -3.91
C ILE A 61 10.30 1.12 -3.00
N ALA A 62 9.64 0.70 -1.92
CA ALA A 62 10.17 -0.34 -1.04
C ALA A 62 10.35 -1.68 -1.77
N ILE A 63 9.43 -2.07 -2.65
CA ILE A 63 9.54 -3.26 -3.51
C ILE A 63 10.74 -3.13 -4.46
N VAL A 64 10.86 -2.00 -5.17
CA VAL A 64 11.94 -1.73 -6.13
C VAL A 64 13.31 -1.77 -5.44
N VAL A 65 13.46 -1.07 -4.32
CA VAL A 65 14.71 -1.06 -3.54
C VAL A 65 15.05 -2.46 -3.04
N ALA A 66 14.06 -3.24 -2.59
CA ALA A 66 14.28 -4.62 -2.16
C ALA A 66 14.74 -5.53 -3.31
N ASP A 67 14.20 -5.35 -4.53
CA ASP A 67 14.56 -6.14 -5.71
C ASP A 67 15.97 -5.78 -6.22
N ILE A 68 16.28 -4.47 -6.31
CA ILE A 68 17.61 -3.96 -6.68
C ILE A 68 18.67 -4.48 -5.71
N ARG A 69 18.42 -4.41 -4.40
CA ARG A 69 19.35 -4.93 -3.37
C ARG A 69 19.57 -6.43 -3.49
N ARG A 70 18.58 -7.19 -3.99
CA ARG A 70 18.69 -8.63 -4.23
C ARG A 70 19.26 -8.96 -5.61
N ARG A 71 19.52 -7.95 -6.46
CA ARG A 71 19.92 -8.08 -7.88
C ARG A 71 19.02 -9.03 -8.66
N ARG A 72 17.71 -8.99 -8.39
CA ARG A 72 16.71 -9.76 -9.13
C ARG A 72 15.87 -8.80 -9.95
N PHE A 73 15.55 -9.19 -11.17
CA PHE A 73 14.49 -8.57 -11.97
C PHE A 73 13.25 -9.44 -11.82
N SER A 74 12.38 -9.11 -10.87
CA SER A 74 11.16 -9.85 -10.63
C SER A 74 9.97 -9.22 -11.37
N LEU A 75 9.02 -10.06 -11.78
CA LEU A 75 7.73 -9.59 -12.31
C LEU A 75 6.98 -8.69 -11.32
N LEU A 76 7.25 -8.83 -10.01
CA LEU A 76 6.67 -7.98 -8.97
C LEU A 76 7.14 -6.53 -9.06
N LEU A 77 8.38 -6.29 -9.50
CA LEU A 77 8.87 -4.92 -9.73
C LEU A 77 8.07 -4.27 -10.85
N VAL A 78 7.93 -4.97 -12.00
CA VAL A 78 7.15 -4.47 -13.14
C VAL A 78 5.71 -4.20 -12.73
N ALA A 79 5.08 -5.15 -12.04
CA ALA A 79 3.71 -5.00 -11.57
C ALA A 79 3.54 -3.83 -10.58
N ALA A 80 4.44 -3.67 -9.62
CA ALA A 80 4.39 -2.57 -8.65
C ALA A 80 4.57 -1.21 -9.32
N SER A 81 5.50 -1.09 -10.29
CA SER A 81 5.68 0.12 -11.08
C SER A 81 4.43 0.46 -11.90
N LEU A 82 3.86 -0.53 -12.60
CA LEU A 82 2.63 -0.32 -13.38
C LEU A 82 1.46 0.12 -12.50
N LEU A 83 1.27 -0.48 -11.33
CA LEU A 83 0.18 -0.10 -10.41
C LEU A 83 0.27 1.36 -9.93
N VAL A 84 1.48 1.88 -9.72
CA VAL A 84 1.67 3.28 -9.28
C VAL A 84 1.55 4.28 -10.43
N VAL A 85 2.05 3.92 -11.62
CA VAL A 85 1.95 4.75 -12.83
C VAL A 85 0.50 4.85 -13.30
N PHE A 86 -0.20 3.72 -13.36
CA PHE A 86 -1.60 3.63 -13.77
C PHE A 86 -2.57 3.73 -12.58
N HIS A 87 -2.18 4.43 -11.51
CA HIS A 87 -2.99 4.52 -10.31
C HIS A 87 -4.34 5.23 -10.58
N PRO A 88 -5.46 4.76 -10.00
CA PRO A 88 -6.81 5.32 -10.20
C PRO A 88 -6.93 6.83 -9.96
N ALA A 89 -6.11 7.37 -9.06
CA ALA A 89 -6.05 8.81 -8.76
C ALA A 89 -5.82 9.70 -9.99
N TRP A 90 -5.28 9.17 -11.09
CA TRP A 90 -4.97 9.95 -12.30
C TRP A 90 -6.09 9.98 -13.34
N TRP A 91 -6.93 8.94 -13.40
CA TRP A 91 -7.84 8.72 -14.54
C TRP A 91 -9.28 8.38 -14.14
N VAL A 92 -9.51 7.97 -12.89
CA VAL A 92 -10.87 7.78 -12.37
C VAL A 92 -11.42 9.14 -11.97
N ARG A 93 -12.59 9.49 -12.48
CA ARG A 93 -13.27 10.74 -12.13
C ARG A 93 -13.75 10.68 -10.67
N PRO A 94 -13.66 11.79 -9.92
CA PRO A 94 -14.16 11.85 -8.56
C PRO A 94 -15.68 12.05 -8.56
N ASP A 95 -16.41 11.06 -9.07
CA ASP A 95 -17.86 11.09 -9.15
C ASP A 95 -18.47 10.72 -7.79
N TYR A 96 -19.47 11.49 -7.37
CA TYR A 96 -20.24 11.22 -6.15
C TYR A 96 -21.39 10.25 -6.45
N LEU A 97 -21.40 9.07 -5.82
CA LEU A 97 -22.46 8.07 -6.00
C LEU A 97 -23.63 8.26 -5.00
N PRO A 98 -24.83 7.73 -5.31
CA PRO A 98 -26.00 7.83 -4.42
C PRO A 98 -25.82 7.19 -3.04
N ASP A 99 -24.89 6.24 -2.92
CA ASP A 99 -24.54 5.55 -1.67
C ASP A 99 -23.43 6.28 -0.88
N CYS A 100 -23.14 7.54 -1.22
CA CYS A 100 -22.05 8.34 -0.68
C CYS A 100 -20.66 7.70 -0.81
N SER A 101 -20.48 6.81 -1.79
CA SER A 101 -19.18 6.26 -2.13
C SER A 101 -18.49 7.08 -3.22
N PHE A 102 -17.17 6.97 -3.26
CA PHE A 102 -16.33 7.63 -4.26
C PHE A 102 -15.49 6.55 -4.94
N PRO A 103 -15.78 6.20 -6.21
CA PRO A 103 -15.07 5.15 -6.94
C PRO A 103 -13.55 5.38 -6.96
N ILE A 104 -13.12 6.64 -7.06
CA ILE A 104 -11.71 7.02 -7.04
C ILE A 104 -11.00 6.60 -5.74
N VAL A 105 -11.67 6.73 -4.60
CA VAL A 105 -11.12 6.38 -3.28
C VAL A 105 -11.07 4.87 -3.11
N ASP A 106 -12.15 4.17 -3.47
CA ASP A 106 -12.22 2.71 -3.31
C ASP A 106 -11.27 1.99 -4.28
N ALA A 107 -11.13 2.47 -5.52
CA ALA A 107 -10.12 1.96 -6.45
C ALA A 107 -8.68 2.22 -5.94
N SER A 108 -8.41 3.40 -5.37
CA SER A 108 -7.10 3.72 -4.80
C SER A 108 -6.75 2.83 -3.60
N ARG A 109 -7.73 2.55 -2.72
CA ARG A 109 -7.58 1.60 -1.62
C ARG A 109 -7.27 0.19 -2.12
N PHE A 110 -7.93 -0.24 -3.20
CA PHE A 110 -7.68 -1.55 -3.79
C PHE A 110 -6.24 -1.67 -4.31
N VAL A 111 -5.73 -0.68 -5.03
CA VAL A 111 -4.33 -0.69 -5.51
C VAL A 111 -3.35 -0.74 -4.34
N PHE A 112 -3.58 0.06 -3.30
CA PHE A 112 -2.77 0.02 -2.09
C PHE A 112 -2.78 -1.38 -1.44
N ALA A 113 -3.96 -2.02 -1.32
CA ALA A 113 -4.09 -3.36 -0.77
C ALA A 113 -3.31 -4.41 -1.58
N VAL A 114 -3.32 -4.31 -2.91
CA VAL A 114 -2.53 -5.18 -3.80
C VAL A 114 -1.03 -4.99 -3.57
N LEU A 115 -0.55 -3.76 -3.45
CA LEU A 115 0.87 -3.47 -3.15
C LEU A 115 1.28 -4.00 -1.78
N CYS A 116 0.42 -3.86 -0.76
CA CYS A 116 0.61 -4.48 0.54
C CYS A 116 0.75 -6.02 0.42
N ALA A 117 -0.13 -6.67 -0.34
CA ALA A 117 -0.05 -8.11 -0.57
C ALA A 117 1.26 -8.53 -1.26
N MET A 118 1.73 -7.74 -2.23
CA MET A 118 3.04 -7.97 -2.89
C MET A 118 4.21 -7.87 -1.90
N VAL A 119 4.21 -6.87 -1.02
CA VAL A 119 5.23 -6.74 0.04
C VAL A 119 5.18 -7.93 0.99
N CYS A 120 3.99 -8.30 1.47
CA CYS A 120 3.79 -9.47 2.33
C CYS A 120 4.32 -10.76 1.68
N TYR A 121 4.02 -10.98 0.40
CA TYR A 121 4.52 -12.12 -0.36
C TYR A 121 6.06 -12.14 -0.41
N GLN A 122 6.70 -11.00 -0.69
CA GLN A 122 8.17 -10.89 -0.73
C GLN A 122 8.82 -11.19 0.63
N LEU A 123 8.15 -10.80 1.73
CA LEU A 123 8.60 -11.08 3.09
C LEU A 123 8.46 -12.57 3.44
N VAL A 124 7.31 -13.19 3.15
CA VAL A 124 7.09 -14.63 3.38
C VAL A 124 8.07 -15.46 2.56
N ARG A 125 8.29 -15.11 1.28
CA ARG A 125 9.25 -15.80 0.41
C ARG A 125 10.68 -15.70 0.97
N ALA A 126 11.09 -14.51 1.42
CA ALA A 126 12.42 -14.32 2.01
C ALA A 126 12.59 -15.11 3.31
N TRP A 127 11.54 -15.20 4.13
CA TRP A 127 11.56 -15.96 5.37
C TRP A 127 11.64 -17.47 5.15
N ARG A 128 10.90 -18.01 4.18
CA ARG A 128 10.99 -19.44 3.80
C ARG A 128 12.37 -19.82 3.27
N ALA A 129 12.99 -18.96 2.47
CA ALA A 129 14.35 -19.16 1.98
C ALA A 129 15.38 -19.23 3.12
N ARG A 130 15.23 -18.41 4.17
CA ARG A 130 16.12 -18.43 5.34
C ARG A 130 15.95 -19.67 6.21
N ARG A 131 14.73 -20.22 6.30
CA ARG A 131 14.47 -21.47 7.05
C ARG A 131 15.06 -22.69 6.38
N SER A 132 15.03 -22.75 5.05
CA SER A 132 15.53 -23.90 4.28
C SER A 132 17.07 -23.97 4.22
N ALA A 133 17.75 -22.89 4.58
CA ALA A 133 19.21 -22.78 4.61
C ALA A 133 19.81 -22.99 6.02
N ARG A 134 18.98 -23.30 7.02
CA ARG A 134 19.39 -23.72 8.37
C ARG A 134 19.11 -25.19 8.52
#